data_AF-A0AAD5AU69-F1
#
_entry.id   AF-A0AAD5AU69-F1
#
_cell.length_a   1.000
_cell.length_b   1.000
_cell.length_c   1.000
_cell.angle_alpha   90.00
_cell.angle_beta   90.00
_cell.angle_gamma   90.00
#
_symmetry.space_group_name_H-M   'P 1'
#
loop_
_entity.id
_entity.type
_entity.pdbx_description
1 polymer ?
#
loop_
_entity_poly.entity_id
_entity_poly.type
_entity_poly.pdbx_seq_one_letter_code
_entity_poly.pdbx_strand_id
1 'polypeptide(L)'
;PVDCPGTSSDQAGKSSACQGCPNQAICSSGAPKAPDPAVEEIRLKMSTVKHKIVVLSGKGGVGKSTFSAHLAHALASDESTEV
;
A
#
# COMPACT_ATOMS: atom_id res chain seq x y z
N PRO A 1 6.74 8.28 -15.95
CA PRO A 1 6.33 7.93 -17.33
C PRO A 1 4.81 7.83 -17.41
N VAL A 2 4.18 8.67 -18.23
CA VAL A 2 2.72 8.84 -18.27
C VAL A 2 2.00 7.62 -18.85
N ASP A 3 2.73 6.77 -19.60
CA ASP A 3 2.18 5.61 -20.33
C ASP A 3 2.69 4.25 -19.83
N CYS A 4 3.10 4.14 -18.57
CA CYS A 4 3.48 2.82 -18.03
C CYS A 4 2.23 1.93 -17.92
N PRO A 5 2.18 0.74 -18.57
CA PRO A 5 1.02 -0.15 -18.50
C PRO A 5 0.79 -0.74 -17.09
N GLY A 6 1.74 -0.55 -16.16
CA GLY A 6 1.72 -1.12 -14.82
C GLY A 6 2.25 -2.55 -14.77
N THR A 7 2.75 -2.95 -13.60
CA THR A 7 3.38 -4.26 -13.36
C THR A 7 2.39 -5.43 -13.38
N SER A 8 1.11 -5.16 -13.16
CA SER A 8 0.02 -6.15 -13.22
C SER A 8 -0.52 -6.41 -14.63
N SER A 9 -0.17 -5.56 -15.60
CA SER A 9 -0.66 -5.68 -16.98
C SER A 9 0.01 -6.83 -17.75
N ASP A 10 -0.70 -7.44 -18.69
CA ASP A 10 -0.13 -8.41 -19.65
C ASP A 10 0.89 -7.78 -20.60
N GLN A 11 0.85 -6.45 -20.75
CA GLN A 11 1.75 -5.64 -21.56
C GLN A 11 2.98 -5.14 -20.78
N ALA A 12 3.11 -5.48 -19.49
CA ALA A 12 4.25 -5.13 -18.66
C ALA A 12 5.55 -5.70 -19.28
N GLY A 13 6.53 -4.83 -19.52
CA GLY A 13 7.81 -5.21 -20.16
C GLY A 13 7.73 -5.50 -21.66
N LYS A 14 6.53 -5.51 -22.26
CA LYS A 14 6.28 -5.86 -23.68
C LYS A 14 5.84 -4.68 -24.53
N SER A 15 5.18 -3.68 -23.94
CA SER A 15 4.75 -2.48 -24.67
C SER A 15 5.93 -1.60 -25.11
N SER A 16 5.69 -0.74 -26.10
CA SER A 16 6.66 0.28 -26.53
C SER A 16 7.07 1.21 -25.40
N ALA A 17 6.16 1.54 -24.49
CA ALA A 17 6.43 2.36 -23.31
C ALA A 17 7.42 1.72 -22.31
N CYS A 18 7.70 0.42 -22.44
CA CYS A 18 8.66 -0.29 -21.60
C CYS A 18 10.09 -0.31 -22.17
N GLN A 19 10.29 0.12 -23.42
CA GLN A 19 11.61 0.09 -24.06
C GLN A 19 12.59 1.03 -23.35
N GLY A 20 13.77 0.50 -23.01
CA GLY A 20 14.80 1.25 -22.27
C GLY A 20 14.52 1.38 -20.76
N CYS A 21 13.45 0.77 -20.26
CA CYS A 21 13.19 0.73 -18.81
C CYS A 21 14.19 -0.22 -18.13
N PRO A 22 14.90 0.20 -17.06
CA PRO A 22 15.83 -0.66 -16.33
C PRO A 22 15.21 -1.96 -15.81
N ASN A 23 13.88 -1.97 -15.58
CA ASN A 23 13.14 -3.11 -15.07
C ASN A 23 12.36 -3.87 -16.16
N GLN A 24 12.59 -3.60 -17.46
CA GLN A 24 11.83 -4.20 -18.55
C GLN A 24 11.81 -5.74 -18.49
N ALA A 25 12.98 -6.35 -18.29
CA ALA A 25 13.12 -7.81 -18.19
C ALA A 25 12.30 -8.39 -17.02
N ILE A 26 12.36 -7.73 -15.86
CA ILE A 26 11.60 -8.11 -14.65
C ILE A 26 10.10 -8.00 -14.90
N CYS A 27 9.64 -6.91 -15.53
CA CYS A 27 8.24 -6.75 -15.89
C CYS A 27 7.78 -7.82 -16.90
N SER A 28 8.62 -8.15 -17.88
CA SER A 28 8.30 -9.14 -18.91
C SER A 28 8.25 -10.58 -18.41
N SER A 29 8.98 -10.90 -17.33
CA SER A 29 8.99 -12.24 -16.72
C SER A 29 7.70 -12.57 -15.96
N GLY A 30 6.86 -11.56 -15.70
CA GLY A 30 5.65 -11.72 -14.88
C GLY A 30 5.92 -11.85 -13.38
N ALA A 31 7.19 -11.79 -12.92
CA ALA A 31 7.52 -11.85 -11.50
C ALA A 31 6.77 -10.81 -10.64
N PRO A 32 6.56 -9.56 -11.09
CA PRO A 32 5.80 -8.57 -10.34
C PRO A 32 4.29 -8.88 -10.17
N LYS A 33 3.75 -9.83 -10.95
CA LYS A 33 2.35 -10.28 -10.82
C LYS A 33 2.17 -11.30 -9.70
N ALA A 34 3.26 -11.96 -9.28
CA ALA A 34 3.19 -12.91 -8.20
C ALA A 34 2.73 -12.18 -6.92
N PRO A 35 1.82 -12.79 -6.13
CA PRO A 35 1.48 -12.26 -4.83
C PRO A 35 2.76 -12.16 -4.00
N ASP A 36 3.00 -10.99 -3.41
CA ASP A 36 4.08 -10.82 -2.45
C ASP A 36 3.81 -11.73 -1.23
N PRO A 37 4.69 -12.69 -0.91
CA PRO A 37 4.52 -13.56 0.26
C PRO A 37 4.29 -12.78 1.56
N ALA A 38 4.79 -11.53 1.65
CA ALA A 38 4.59 -10.66 2.80
C ALA A 38 3.12 -10.26 3.00
N VAL A 39 2.27 -10.32 1.97
CA VAL A 39 0.85 -9.97 2.09
C VAL A 39 0.13 -10.92 3.04
N GLU A 40 0.36 -12.23 2.91
CA GLU A 40 -0.24 -13.21 3.83
C GLU A 40 0.36 -13.10 5.23
N GLU A 41 1.65 -12.82 5.34
CA GLU A 41 2.29 -12.56 6.64
C GLU A 41 1.66 -11.36 7.35
N ILE A 42 1.48 -10.23 6.65
CA ILE A 42 0.81 -9.03 7.17
C ILE A 42 -0.63 -9.36 7.56
N ARG A 43 -1.35 -10.11 6.71
CA ARG A 43 -2.73 -10.53 6.98
C ARG A 43 -2.83 -11.33 8.29
N LEU A 44 -1.92 -12.28 8.51
CA LEU A 44 -1.86 -13.07 9.73
C LEU A 44 -1.53 -12.23 10.96
N LYS A 45 -0.54 -11.32 10.85
CA LYS A 45 -0.17 -10.39 11.94
C LYS A 45 -1.31 -9.43 12.31
N MET A 46 -2.13 -9.04 11.33
CA MET A 46 -3.26 -8.14 11.51
C MET A 46 -4.58 -8.86 11.83
N SER A 47 -4.54 -10.18 12.06
CA SER A 47 -5.74 -11.00 12.27
C SER A 47 -6.46 -10.68 13.59
N THR A 48 -5.71 -10.28 14.62
CA THR A 48 -6.24 -9.90 15.95
C THR A 48 -6.74 -8.45 16.02
N VAL A 49 -6.34 -7.59 15.08
CA VAL A 49 -6.76 -6.19 15.04
C VAL A 49 -8.16 -6.10 14.45
N LYS A 50 -9.18 -5.86 15.27
CA LYS A 50 -10.58 -5.78 14.83
C LYS A 50 -10.83 -4.60 13.88
N HIS A 51 -10.31 -3.43 14.23
CA HIS A 51 -10.53 -2.19 13.47
C HIS A 51 -9.21 -1.64 12.91
N LYS A 52 -9.13 -1.50 11.58
CA LYS A 52 -7.99 -0.91 10.88
C LYS A 52 -8.38 0.47 10.34
N ILE A 53 -7.92 1.54 10.99
CA ILE A 53 -8.24 2.91 10.60
C ILE A 53 -7.04 3.50 9.84
N VAL A 54 -7.28 3.95 8.60
CA VAL A 54 -6.25 4.58 7.76
C VAL A 54 -6.51 6.07 7.64
N VAL A 55 -5.56 6.89 8.08
CA VAL A 55 -5.63 8.35 7.98
C VAL A 55 -4.87 8.83 6.75
N LEU A 56 -5.61 9.33 5.75
CA LEU A 56 -5.05 9.85 4.50
C LEU A 56 -5.33 11.34 4.37
N SER A 57 -4.38 12.08 3.80
CA SER A 57 -4.55 13.49 3.44
C SER A 57 -3.49 13.88 2.40
N GLY A 58 -3.68 15.05 1.78
CA GLY A 58 -2.86 15.58 0.68
C GLY A 58 -1.41 15.92 1.07
N LYS A 59 -0.91 17.05 0.56
CA LYS A 59 0.51 17.48 0.66
C LYS A 59 1.02 17.55 2.12
N GLY A 60 2.34 17.73 2.28
CA GLY A 60 2.97 17.87 3.60
C GLY A 60 2.39 19.03 4.43
N GLY A 61 2.37 18.89 5.77
CA GLY A 61 1.95 19.96 6.69
C GLY A 61 0.45 20.03 7.01
N VAL A 62 -0.40 19.22 6.39
CA VAL A 62 -1.87 19.19 6.63
C VAL A 62 -2.31 18.53 7.95
N GLY A 63 -1.38 18.19 8.84
CA GLY A 63 -1.72 17.67 10.19
C GLY A 63 -2.05 16.18 10.30
N LYS A 64 -1.79 15.34 9.28
CA LYS A 64 -2.05 13.87 9.32
C LYS A 64 -1.57 13.22 10.61
N SER A 65 -0.29 13.39 10.95
CA SER A 65 0.32 12.75 12.12
C SER A 65 -0.25 13.28 13.44
N THR A 66 -0.54 14.59 13.50
CA THR A 66 -1.16 15.22 14.68
C THR A 66 -2.56 14.66 14.92
N PHE A 67 -3.38 14.57 13.87
CA PHE A 67 -4.71 13.99 13.96
C PHE A 67 -4.65 12.51 14.38
N SER A 68 -3.79 11.70 13.74
CA SER A 68 -3.62 10.29 14.11
C SER A 68 -3.22 10.10 15.57
N ALA A 69 -2.33 10.95 16.10
CA ALA A 69 -1.90 10.90 17.50
C ALA A 69 -3.06 11.21 18.45
N HIS A 70 -3.84 12.25 18.17
CA HIS A 70 -5.00 12.63 19.00
C HIS A 70 -6.12 11.60 18.92
N LEU A 71 -6.40 11.05 17.74
CA LEU A 71 -7.38 9.98 17.56
C LEU A 71 -6.99 8.74 18.38
N ALA A 72 -5.71 8.33 18.31
CA ALA A 72 -5.21 7.21 19.12
C ALA A 72 -5.34 7.48 20.62
N HIS A 73 -5.03 8.70 21.07
CA HIS A 73 -5.16 9.09 22.47
C HIS A 73 -6.62 9.06 22.95
N ALA A 74 -7.55 9.57 22.14
CA ALA A 74 -8.98 9.56 22.45
C ALA A 74 -9.53 8.14 22.55
N LEU A 75 -9.22 7.27 21.58
CA LEU A 75 -9.63 5.86 21.60
C LEU A 75 -9.07 5.09 22.81
N ALA A 76 -7.84 5.39 23.21
CA ALA A 76 -7.23 4.78 24.39
C ALA A 76 -7.81 5.27 25.73
N SER A 77 -8.46 6.44 25.73
CA SER A 77 -9.03 7.05 26.93
C SER A 77 -10.50 6.68 27.17
N ASP A 78 -11.15 6.02 26.21
CA ASP A 78 -12.55 5.63 26.30
C ASP A 78 -12.68 4.15 26.70
N GLU A 79 -12.92 3.91 27.99
CA GLU A 79 -13.11 2.57 28.57
C GLU A 79 -14.40 1.88 28.07
N SER A 80 -15.35 2.62 27.49
CA SER A 80 -16.60 2.06 26.94
C SER A 80 -16.45 1.62 25.48
N THR A 81 -15.42 2.12 24.79
CA THR A 81 -15.03 1.67 23.47
C THR A 81 -14.01 0.55 23.62
N GLU A 82 -14.46 -0.64 24.07
CA GLU A 82 -13.63 -1.85 23.96
C GLU A 82 -13.51 -2.26 22.49
N VAL A 83 -12.46 -1.74 21.83
CA VAL A 83 -11.95 -2.20 20.54
C VAL A 83 -11.23 -3.54 20.67
#